data_AF-A0A916JNS6-F1
#
_entry.id   AF-A0A916JNS6-F1
#
_cell.length_a   1.000
_cell.length_b   1.000
_cell.length_c   1.000
_cell.angle_alpha   90.00
_cell.angle_beta   90.00
_cell.angle_gamma   90.00
#
_symmetry.space_group_name_H-M   'P 1'
#
loop_
_entity.id
_entity.type
_entity.pdbx_description
1 polymer ?
#
loop_
_entity_poly.entity_id
_entity_poly.type
_entity_poly.pdbx_seq_one_letter_code
_entity_poly.pdbx_strand_id
1 'polypeptide(L)'
;MNTTDILPLPWYIAGPLIGITIPLLYYWVSKPLGISSSFKQFCSMAIDRKQKWVSMDLKKEQWRIFFIAGLILAGVIHQLTIGEYTLAISQGTIKRLQEMNLEQNEGFQPKEIWNSQALNTPVQWLYIALGGLLIGFGTRYAGGCTSGHTIMGISVLAPSSLLATVAFFSGGLIAAWFLIPLLTS
;
A
#
# COMPACT_ATOMS: atom_id res chain seq x y z
N MET A 1 -19.19 -3.23 -29.42
CA MET A 1 -18.70 -2.87 -28.08
C MET A 1 -18.13 -4.13 -27.47
N ASN A 2 -16.79 -4.27 -27.49
CA ASN A 2 -16.13 -5.43 -26.89
C ASN A 2 -16.26 -5.35 -25.37
N THR A 3 -16.64 -6.45 -24.75
CA THR A 3 -16.98 -6.56 -23.31
C THR A 3 -15.76 -6.73 -22.40
N THR A 4 -14.58 -6.26 -22.82
CA THR A 4 -13.31 -6.39 -22.07
C THR A 4 -12.82 -5.10 -21.41
N ASP A 5 -13.52 -3.98 -21.62
CA ASP A 5 -13.20 -2.71 -20.96
C ASP A 5 -13.92 -2.65 -19.60
N ILE A 6 -13.40 -3.36 -18.61
CA ILE A 6 -13.75 -3.10 -17.21
C ILE A 6 -13.20 -1.73 -16.84
N LEU A 7 -14.04 -0.70 -16.98
CA LEU A 7 -13.73 0.62 -16.47
C LEU A 7 -13.38 0.48 -14.96
N PRO A 8 -12.24 0.99 -14.49
CA PRO A 8 -11.90 0.93 -13.07
C PRO A 8 -13.06 1.54 -12.27
N LEU A 9 -13.40 0.89 -11.15
CA LEU A 9 -14.51 1.31 -10.31
C LEU A 9 -14.41 2.83 -10.08
N PRO A 10 -15.41 3.62 -10.49
CA PRO A 10 -15.28 5.06 -10.43
C PRO A 10 -14.95 5.53 -9.02
N TRP A 11 -14.02 6.48 -8.90
CA TRP A 11 -13.52 6.95 -7.61
C TRP A 11 -14.62 7.46 -6.68
N TYR A 12 -15.71 8.02 -7.23
CA TYR A 12 -16.88 8.48 -6.47
C TYR A 12 -17.75 7.34 -5.93
N ILE A 13 -17.54 6.09 -6.37
CA ILE A 13 -18.16 4.89 -5.80
C ILE A 13 -17.18 4.21 -4.84
N ALA A 14 -15.93 4.03 -5.28
CA ALA A 14 -14.88 3.38 -4.49
C ALA A 14 -14.59 4.13 -3.17
N GLY A 15 -14.51 5.46 -3.23
CA GLY A 15 -14.21 6.31 -2.08
C GLY A 15 -15.25 6.17 -0.96
N PRO A 16 -16.55 6.41 -1.24
CA PRO A 16 -17.60 6.19 -0.25
C PRO A 16 -17.66 4.76 0.28
N LEU A 17 -17.45 3.74 -0.56
CA LEU A 17 -17.41 2.34 -0.10
C LEU A 17 -16.30 2.12 0.93
N ILE A 18 -15.07 2.60 0.65
CA ILE A 18 -13.96 2.54 1.61
C ILE A 18 -14.31 3.35 2.86
N GLY A 19 -14.91 4.52 2.72
CA GLY A 19 -15.36 5.35 3.84
C GLY A 19 -16.35 4.63 4.76
N ILE A 20 -17.33 3.90 4.19
CA ILE A 20 -18.34 3.13 4.93
C ILE A 20 -17.73 1.93 5.68
N THR A 21 -16.62 1.37 5.18
CA THR A 21 -15.96 0.25 5.88
C THR A 21 -15.48 0.63 7.27
N ILE A 22 -15.15 1.90 7.51
CA ILE A 22 -14.66 2.40 8.79
C ILE A 22 -15.72 2.33 9.90
N PRO A 23 -16.91 2.98 9.78
CA PRO A 23 -17.95 2.88 10.79
C PRO A 23 -18.45 1.44 10.95
N LEU A 24 -18.52 0.65 9.87
CA LEU A 24 -18.87 -0.77 9.93
C LEU A 24 -17.89 -1.55 10.82
N LEU A 25 -16.59 -1.26 10.66
CA LEU A 25 -15.53 -1.90 11.41
C LEU A 25 -15.48 -1.43 12.87
N TYR A 26 -15.80 -0.16 13.15
CA TYR A 26 -15.99 0.30 14.53
C TYR A 26 -17.20 -0.37 15.20
N TYR A 27 -18.28 -0.56 14.44
CA TYR A 27 -19.49 -1.23 14.92
C TYR A 27 -19.24 -2.71 15.26
N TRP A 28 -18.50 -3.44 14.43
CA TRP A 28 -18.25 -4.88 14.65
C TRP A 28 -17.04 -5.19 15.54
N VAL A 29 -15.93 -4.48 15.33
CA VAL A 29 -14.63 -4.84 15.91
C VAL A 29 -14.22 -3.85 16.99
N SER A 30 -14.72 -2.61 16.96
CA SER A 30 -14.35 -1.53 17.90
C SER A 30 -12.83 -1.33 18.04
N LYS A 31 -12.08 -1.63 16.98
CA LYS A 31 -10.62 -1.50 16.90
C LYS A 31 -10.22 -0.65 15.69
N PRO A 32 -9.14 0.13 15.77
CA PRO A 32 -8.66 0.92 14.64
C PRO A 32 -7.97 0.05 13.58
N LEU A 33 -8.25 0.34 12.30
CA LEU A 33 -7.55 -0.22 11.14
C LEU A 33 -6.08 0.23 11.11
N GLY A 34 -5.17 -0.70 10.82
CA GLY A 34 -3.76 -0.38 10.62
C GLY A 34 -2.94 -1.60 10.23
N ILE A 35 -2.33 -1.57 9.05
CA ILE A 35 -1.55 -2.68 8.49
C ILE A 35 -0.18 -2.80 9.21
N SER A 36 0.48 -1.67 9.50
CA SER A 36 1.80 -1.67 10.18
C SER A 36 1.75 -2.31 11.57
N SER A 37 0.64 -2.17 12.30
CA SER A 37 0.44 -2.82 13.60
C SER A 37 0.40 -4.35 13.48
N SER A 38 -0.10 -4.87 12.36
CA SER A 38 -0.08 -6.31 12.10
C SER A 38 1.34 -6.83 11.85
N PHE A 39 2.20 -6.03 11.21
CA PHE A 39 3.63 -6.39 11.09
C PHE A 39 4.30 -6.48 12.46
N LYS A 40 4.00 -5.52 13.36
CA LYS A 40 4.43 -5.59 14.76
C LYS A 40 3.89 -6.85 15.47
N GLN A 41 2.67 -7.30 15.16
CA GLN A 41 2.11 -8.54 15.68
C GLN A 41 2.93 -9.76 15.27
N PHE A 42 3.29 -9.87 14.00
CA PHE A 42 4.15 -10.95 13.51
C PHE A 42 5.54 -10.90 14.16
N CYS A 43 6.16 -9.71 14.26
CA CYS A 43 7.43 -9.57 14.97
C CYS A 43 7.32 -9.96 16.45
N SER A 44 6.21 -9.64 17.12
CA SER A 44 5.96 -10.02 18.53
C SER A 44 5.69 -11.51 18.72
N MET A 45 5.39 -12.26 17.67
CA MET A 45 5.32 -13.73 17.71
C MET A 45 6.70 -14.37 17.57
N ALA A 46 7.59 -13.76 16.78
CA ALA A 46 8.92 -14.27 16.49
C ALA A 46 10.01 -13.83 17.50
N ILE A 47 9.87 -12.65 18.11
CA ILE A 47 10.87 -12.04 19.01
C ILE A 47 10.38 -12.14 20.47
N ASP A 48 11.31 -12.48 21.38
CA ASP A 48 11.03 -12.60 22.82
C ASP A 48 10.41 -11.33 23.42
N ARG A 49 9.41 -11.51 24.29
CA ARG A 49 8.46 -10.48 24.76
C ARG A 49 9.07 -9.44 25.70
N LYS A 50 10.36 -9.52 26.02
CA LYS A 50 11.04 -8.61 26.95
C LYS A 50 11.20 -7.19 26.40
N GLN A 51 11.10 -7.00 25.09
CA GLN A 51 11.31 -5.71 24.46
C GLN A 51 10.00 -4.91 24.29
N LYS A 52 9.83 -3.83 25.07
CA LYS A 52 8.61 -2.99 25.14
C LYS A 52 8.14 -2.42 23.79
N TRP A 53 9.06 -2.17 22.87
CA TRP A 53 8.76 -1.60 21.55
C TRP A 53 8.02 -2.58 20.60
N VAL A 54 8.21 -3.89 20.78
CA VAL A 54 7.70 -4.97 19.93
C VAL A 54 6.59 -5.73 20.63
N SER A 55 6.66 -5.89 21.96
CA SER A 55 5.66 -6.59 22.74
C SER A 55 4.24 -6.03 22.50
N MET A 56 3.33 -6.92 22.11
CA MET A 56 1.91 -6.63 21.95
C MET A 56 1.08 -7.79 22.49
N ASP A 57 -0.13 -7.48 22.97
CA ASP A 57 -1.07 -8.51 23.43
C ASP A 57 -1.69 -9.24 22.24
N LEU A 58 -1.08 -10.37 21.88
CA LEU A 58 -1.44 -11.15 20.69
C LEU A 58 -2.90 -11.62 20.71
N LYS A 59 -3.46 -11.90 21.90
CA LYS A 59 -4.85 -12.37 22.04
C LYS A 59 -5.86 -11.27 21.73
N LYS A 60 -5.58 -10.03 22.15
CA LYS A 60 -6.46 -8.88 21.91
C LYS A 60 -6.44 -8.40 20.45
N GLU A 61 -5.37 -8.69 19.73
CA GLU A 61 -5.17 -8.25 18.35
C GLU A 61 -5.35 -9.38 17.32
N GLN A 62 -5.92 -10.53 17.69
CA GLN A 62 -6.12 -11.69 16.78
C GLN A 62 -6.94 -11.33 15.52
N TRP A 63 -7.87 -10.38 15.64
CA TRP A 63 -8.68 -9.87 14.53
C TRP A 63 -7.83 -9.45 13.32
N ARG A 64 -6.63 -8.87 13.56
CA ARG A 64 -5.73 -8.38 12.51
C ARG A 64 -5.19 -9.50 11.61
N ILE A 65 -5.08 -10.73 12.13
CA ILE A 65 -4.65 -11.89 11.36
C ILE A 65 -5.73 -12.24 10.34
N PHE A 66 -7.00 -12.28 10.78
CA PHE A 66 -8.14 -12.47 9.89
C PHE A 66 -8.26 -11.34 8.86
N PHE A 67 -7.98 -10.11 9.26
CA PHE A 67 -7.93 -8.96 8.34
C PHE A 67 -6.88 -9.13 7.24
N ILE A 68 -5.64 -9.48 7.59
CA ILE A 68 -4.57 -9.71 6.60
C ILE A 68 -4.90 -10.93 5.72
N ALA A 69 -5.35 -12.03 6.32
CA ALA A 69 -5.74 -13.21 5.57
C ALA A 69 -6.86 -12.87 4.58
N GLY A 70 -7.85 -12.08 4.99
CA GLY A 70 -8.91 -11.57 4.15
C GLY A 70 -8.40 -10.70 3.00
N LEU A 71 -7.43 -9.81 3.23
CA LEU A 71 -6.81 -9.00 2.17
C LEU A 71 -6.09 -9.85 1.14
N ILE A 72 -5.34 -10.86 1.58
CA ILE A 72 -4.63 -11.79 0.68
C ILE A 72 -5.64 -12.61 -0.13
N LEU A 73 -6.64 -13.19 0.53
CA LEU A 73 -7.70 -13.96 -0.12
C LEU A 73 -8.48 -13.11 -1.12
N ALA A 74 -8.82 -11.87 -0.76
CA ALA A 74 -9.50 -10.94 -1.66
C ALA A 74 -8.65 -10.66 -2.92
N GLY A 75 -7.34 -10.49 -2.77
CA GLY A 75 -6.42 -10.32 -3.91
C GLY A 75 -6.37 -11.56 -4.82
N VAL A 76 -6.31 -12.75 -4.24
CA VAL A 76 -6.33 -14.01 -5.00
C VAL A 76 -7.66 -14.19 -5.73
N ILE A 77 -8.78 -13.97 -5.04
CA ILE A 77 -10.12 -14.06 -5.64
C ILE A 77 -10.25 -13.05 -6.77
N HIS A 78 -9.84 -11.80 -6.57
CA HIS A 78 -9.86 -10.77 -7.61
C HIS A 78 -9.06 -11.18 -8.84
N GLN A 79 -7.86 -11.74 -8.65
CA GLN A 79 -7.03 -12.22 -9.75
C GLN A 79 -7.70 -13.37 -10.52
N LEU A 80 -8.40 -14.28 -9.82
CA LEU A 80 -9.09 -15.41 -10.44
C LEU A 80 -10.39 -15.03 -11.16
N THR A 81 -11.09 -13.98 -10.71
CA THR A 81 -12.40 -13.60 -11.26
C THR A 81 -12.34 -12.59 -12.38
N ILE A 82 -11.38 -11.65 -12.35
CA ILE A 82 -11.37 -10.47 -13.23
C ILE A 82 -10.33 -10.59 -14.37
N GLY A 83 -9.29 -11.42 -14.23
CA GLY A 83 -8.30 -11.65 -15.30
C GLY A 83 -7.36 -10.47 -15.57
N GLU A 84 -6.74 -10.44 -16.76
CA GLU A 84 -5.86 -9.35 -17.20
C GLU A 84 -6.68 -8.09 -17.51
N TYR A 85 -6.24 -6.95 -16.95
CA TYR A 85 -6.89 -5.65 -17.13
C TYR A 85 -6.09 -4.82 -18.13
N THR A 86 -6.77 -4.17 -19.07
CA THR A 86 -6.18 -3.11 -19.88
C THR A 86 -6.26 -1.80 -19.08
N LEU A 87 -5.10 -1.22 -18.79
CA LEU A 87 -5.07 0.08 -18.11
C LEU A 87 -5.48 1.19 -19.06
N ALA A 88 -6.64 1.80 -18.80
CA ALA A 88 -7.05 3.04 -19.44
C ALA A 88 -6.22 4.22 -18.89
N ILE A 89 -4.98 4.35 -19.36
CA ILE A 89 -4.07 5.42 -18.95
C ILE A 89 -4.35 6.69 -19.76
N SER A 90 -4.37 7.85 -19.09
CA SER A 90 -4.49 9.14 -19.76
C SER A 90 -3.30 9.39 -20.69
N GLN A 91 -3.57 9.93 -21.88
CA GLN A 91 -2.56 10.31 -22.88
C GLN A 91 -1.42 11.17 -22.30
N GLY A 92 -1.70 12.02 -21.30
CA GLY A 92 -0.68 12.84 -20.63
C GLY A 92 0.32 12.01 -19.82
N THR A 93 -0.13 10.93 -19.18
CA THR A 93 0.73 10.02 -18.42
C THR A 93 1.59 9.16 -19.34
N ILE A 94 1.05 8.75 -20.50
CA ILE A 94 1.80 7.98 -21.52
C ILE A 94 3.00 8.79 -22.00
N LYS A 95 2.79 10.07 -22.37
CA LYS A 95 3.87 10.97 -22.78
C LYS A 95 4.95 11.13 -21.70
N ARG A 96 4.52 11.27 -20.44
CA ARG A 96 5.44 11.45 -19.31
C ARG A 96 6.29 10.20 -19.02
N LEU A 97 5.72 9.01 -19.19
CA LEU A 97 6.45 7.75 -19.03
C LEU A 97 7.46 7.54 -20.16
N GLN A 98 7.10 7.91 -21.39
CA GLN A 98 8.01 7.90 -22.54
C GLN A 98 9.20 8.85 -22.34
N GLU A 99 9.00 10.03 -21.76
CA GLU A 99 10.08 10.96 -21.38
C GLU A 99 11.05 10.36 -20.33
N MET A 100 10.59 9.40 -19.53
CA MET A 100 11.39 8.74 -18.49
C MET A 100 12.06 7.45 -18.97
N ASN A 101 12.01 7.15 -20.27
CA ASN A 101 12.47 5.88 -20.87
C ASN A 101 11.82 4.63 -20.25
N LEU A 102 10.59 4.74 -19.74
CA LEU A 102 9.83 3.61 -19.21
C LEU A 102 8.80 3.15 -20.25
N GLU A 103 8.92 1.92 -20.72
CA GLU A 103 7.99 1.33 -21.68
C GLU A 103 6.68 0.94 -20.99
N GLN A 104 5.57 1.50 -21.48
CA GLN A 104 4.24 1.09 -21.02
C GLN A 104 3.90 -0.31 -21.49
N ASN A 105 4.12 -1.29 -20.61
CA ASN A 105 3.76 -2.67 -20.87
C ASN A 105 2.61 -3.10 -19.95
N GLU A 106 1.37 -2.91 -20.41
CA GLU A 106 0.12 -3.62 -20.06
C GLU A 106 -0.16 -3.98 -18.58
N GLY A 107 0.32 -3.21 -17.60
CA GLY A 107 0.07 -3.53 -16.19
C GLY A 107 0.33 -2.38 -15.23
N PHE A 108 -0.12 -2.51 -13.97
CA PHE A 108 0.06 -1.48 -12.93
C PHE A 108 1.53 -1.27 -12.53
N GLN A 109 2.45 -2.07 -13.05
CA GLN A 109 3.84 -2.13 -12.61
C GLN A 109 4.80 -2.03 -13.82
N PRO A 110 5.88 -1.24 -13.74
CA PRO A 110 6.88 -1.16 -14.79
C PRO A 110 7.63 -2.50 -14.91
N LYS A 111 7.58 -3.11 -16.10
CA LYS A 111 8.22 -4.41 -16.34
C LYS A 111 9.75 -4.33 -16.24
N GLU A 112 10.39 -3.16 -16.41
CA GLU A 112 11.84 -3.05 -16.24
C GLU A 112 12.31 -3.39 -14.82
N ILE A 113 11.49 -3.03 -13.82
CA ILE A 113 11.79 -3.23 -12.40
C ILE A 113 11.26 -4.60 -11.92
N TRP A 114 10.16 -5.07 -12.52
CA TRP A 114 9.44 -6.28 -12.10
C TRP A 114 9.55 -7.46 -13.08
N ASN A 115 10.65 -7.54 -13.84
CA ASN A 115 10.97 -8.71 -14.66
C ASN A 115 11.56 -9.84 -13.78
N SER A 116 11.28 -11.09 -14.12
CA SER A 116 11.90 -12.27 -13.50
C SER A 116 13.43 -12.22 -13.60
N GLN A 117 13.97 -11.60 -14.65
CA GLN A 117 15.41 -11.34 -14.80
C GLN A 117 15.90 -10.21 -13.87
N ALA A 118 15.11 -9.16 -13.66
CA ALA A 118 15.44 -8.05 -12.76
C ALA A 118 15.52 -8.52 -11.29
N LEU A 119 14.65 -9.44 -10.88
CA LEU A 119 14.64 -10.03 -9.54
C LEU A 119 15.87 -10.91 -9.23
N ASN A 120 16.63 -11.33 -10.23
CA ASN A 120 17.87 -12.08 -10.02
C ASN A 120 19.10 -11.17 -9.84
N THR A 121 18.93 -9.86 -9.97
CA THR A 121 20.04 -8.90 -9.83
C THR A 121 20.19 -8.48 -8.36
N PRO A 122 21.40 -8.52 -7.77
CA PRO A 122 21.63 -8.14 -6.37
C PRO A 122 21.28 -6.68 -6.08
N VAL A 123 21.39 -5.79 -7.07
CA VAL A 123 21.00 -4.38 -6.98
C VAL A 123 19.50 -4.23 -6.72
N GLN A 124 18.67 -5.07 -7.33
CA GLN A 124 17.22 -5.03 -7.13
C GLN A 124 16.83 -5.42 -5.69
N TRP A 125 17.49 -6.44 -5.14
CA TRP A 125 17.32 -6.80 -3.73
C TRP A 125 17.76 -5.70 -2.78
N LEU A 126 18.83 -4.96 -3.12
CA LEU A 126 19.26 -3.80 -2.36
C LEU A 126 18.18 -2.70 -2.35
N TYR A 127 17.56 -2.39 -3.50
CA TYR A 127 16.47 -1.41 -3.57
C TYR A 127 15.24 -1.84 -2.77
N ILE A 128 14.84 -3.11 -2.86
CA ILE A 128 13.72 -3.64 -2.06
C ILE A 128 14.04 -3.58 -0.57
N ALA A 129 15.27 -3.96 -0.17
CA ALA A 129 15.69 -3.92 1.23
C ALA A 129 15.74 -2.49 1.78
N LEU A 130 16.34 -1.54 1.04
CA LEU A 130 16.40 -0.13 1.43
C LEU A 130 15.00 0.50 1.46
N GLY A 131 14.16 0.23 0.46
CA GLY A 131 12.78 0.71 0.43
C GLY A 131 11.96 0.18 1.61
N GLY A 132 12.07 -1.13 1.89
CA GLY A 132 11.41 -1.76 3.04
C GLY A 132 11.90 -1.19 4.37
N LEU A 133 13.21 -0.95 4.52
CA LEU A 133 13.79 -0.32 5.70
C LEU A 133 13.26 1.10 5.91
N LEU A 134 13.26 1.93 4.86
CA LEU A 134 12.79 3.30 4.90
C LEU A 134 11.29 3.38 5.24
N ILE A 135 10.46 2.52 4.64
CA ILE A 135 9.03 2.44 4.95
C ILE A 135 8.81 1.97 6.39
N GLY A 136 9.53 0.93 6.83
CA GLY A 136 9.44 0.41 8.20
C GLY A 136 9.83 1.46 9.24
N PHE A 137 10.95 2.16 9.01
CA PHE A 137 11.41 3.25 9.86
C PHE A 137 10.41 4.41 9.86
N GLY A 138 10.00 4.88 8.68
CA GLY A 138 9.09 6.01 8.52
C GLY A 138 7.71 5.76 9.15
N THR A 139 7.13 4.58 8.96
CA THR A 139 5.85 4.22 9.59
C THR A 139 5.95 4.17 11.11
N ARG A 140 7.10 3.78 11.66
CA ARG A 140 7.30 3.80 13.11
C ARG A 140 7.51 5.21 13.64
N TYR A 141 8.28 6.03 12.93
CA TYR A 141 8.52 7.43 13.26
C TYR A 141 7.22 8.25 13.25
N ALA A 142 6.37 8.05 12.24
CA ALA A 142 5.07 8.70 12.14
C ALA A 142 4.02 8.15 13.14
N GLY A 143 4.28 7.00 13.78
CA GLY A 143 3.32 6.35 14.69
C GLY A 143 2.21 5.58 13.97
N GLY A 144 2.30 5.39 12.65
CA GLY A 144 1.30 4.70 11.84
C GLY A 144 1.68 4.65 10.35
N CYS A 145 0.92 3.89 9.58
CA CYS A 145 1.03 3.84 8.12
C CYS A 145 -0.11 4.63 7.45
N THR A 146 -0.10 4.71 6.12
CA THR A 146 -1.12 5.40 5.32
C THR A 146 -2.54 4.91 5.62
N SER A 147 -2.77 3.61 5.84
CA SER A 147 -4.09 3.11 6.24
C SER A 147 -4.53 3.56 7.64
N GLY A 148 -3.58 3.75 8.57
CA GLY A 148 -3.87 4.26 9.91
C GLY A 148 -4.15 5.76 9.93
N HIS A 149 -3.30 6.57 9.30
CA HIS A 149 -3.46 8.04 9.31
C HIS A 149 -4.46 8.54 8.26
N THR A 150 -4.39 8.04 7.03
CA THR A 150 -5.24 8.55 5.94
C THR A 150 -6.63 7.96 5.97
N ILE A 151 -6.78 6.63 6.02
CA ILE A 151 -8.11 6.00 6.02
C ILE A 151 -8.76 6.24 7.39
N MET A 152 -8.14 5.78 8.47
CA MET A 152 -8.73 5.96 9.79
C MET A 152 -8.62 7.37 10.36
N GLY A 153 -7.41 7.91 10.41
CA GLY A 153 -7.13 9.15 11.13
C GLY A 153 -7.91 10.36 10.59
N ILE A 154 -8.09 10.46 9.27
CA ILE A 154 -8.89 11.53 8.66
C ILE A 154 -10.38 11.32 8.94
N SER A 155 -10.89 10.10 8.97
CA SER A 155 -12.31 9.84 9.28
C SER A 155 -12.71 10.24 10.70
N VAL A 156 -11.77 10.31 11.63
CA VAL A 156 -11.98 10.84 12.99
C VAL A 156 -11.49 12.28 13.17
N LEU A 157 -11.15 12.98 12.07
CA LEU A 157 -10.65 14.36 12.04
C LEU A 157 -9.43 14.62 12.96
N ALA A 158 -8.51 13.65 13.05
CA ALA A 158 -7.31 13.82 13.86
C ALA A 158 -6.30 14.77 13.16
N PRO A 159 -5.90 15.90 13.79
CA PRO A 159 -5.01 16.88 13.16
C PRO A 159 -3.59 16.32 12.91
N SER A 160 -3.11 15.46 13.80
CA SER A 160 -1.82 14.76 13.62
C SER A 160 -1.84 13.83 12.40
N SER A 161 -2.98 13.21 12.12
CA SER A 161 -3.15 12.34 10.95
C SER A 161 -3.24 13.13 9.65
N LEU A 162 -3.89 14.31 9.66
CA LEU A 162 -3.91 15.19 8.50
C LEU A 162 -2.49 15.61 8.09
N LEU A 163 -1.68 16.04 9.07
CA LEU A 163 -0.28 16.42 8.83
C LEU A 163 0.54 15.23 8.31
N ALA A 164 0.39 14.05 8.91
CA ALA A 164 1.06 12.83 8.45
C ALA A 164 0.67 12.47 7.02
N THR A 165 -0.62 12.55 6.67
CA THR A 165 -1.09 12.28 5.31
C THR A 165 -0.49 13.26 4.30
N VAL A 166 -0.48 14.57 4.59
CA VAL A 166 0.13 15.57 3.71
C VAL A 166 1.62 15.28 3.49
N ALA A 167 2.35 14.92 4.57
CA ALA A 167 3.75 14.55 4.47
C ALA A 167 3.98 13.28 3.62
N PHE A 168 3.15 12.25 3.78
CA PHE A 168 3.24 11.02 2.98
C PHE A 168 2.99 11.28 1.49
N PHE A 169 1.96 12.05 1.14
CA PHE A 169 1.68 12.41 -0.25
C PHE A 169 2.79 13.28 -0.84
N SER A 170 3.29 14.25 -0.09
CA SER A 170 4.40 15.11 -0.54
C SER A 170 5.68 14.31 -0.77
N GLY A 171 6.02 13.40 0.14
CA GLY A 171 7.16 12.49 -0.02
C GLY A 171 7.01 11.55 -1.21
N GLY A 172 5.80 11.02 -1.43
CA GLY A 172 5.48 10.19 -2.61
C GLY A 172 5.62 10.96 -3.93
N LEU A 173 5.17 12.21 -3.97
CA LEU A 173 5.37 13.08 -5.12
C LEU A 173 6.87 13.35 -5.35
N ILE A 174 7.62 13.73 -4.32
CA ILE A 174 9.07 13.95 -4.45
C ILE A 174 9.76 12.68 -4.95
N ALA A 175 9.41 11.51 -4.42
CA ALA A 175 9.95 10.25 -4.89
C ALA A 175 9.60 9.98 -6.36
N ALA A 176 8.35 10.21 -6.77
CA ALA A 176 7.94 10.01 -8.16
C ALA A 176 8.66 10.94 -9.14
N TRP A 177 8.91 12.19 -8.74
CA TRP A 177 9.52 13.20 -9.62
C TRP A 177 11.04 13.17 -9.63
N PHE A 178 11.69 12.74 -8.54
CA PHE A 178 13.15 12.79 -8.41
C PHE A 178 13.78 11.42 -8.20
N LEU A 179 13.21 10.58 -7.33
CA LEU A 179 13.81 9.29 -6.98
C LEU A 179 13.65 8.27 -8.11
N ILE A 180 12.45 8.15 -8.69
CA ILE A 180 12.21 7.19 -9.77
C ILE A 180 13.11 7.49 -10.99
N PRO A 181 13.14 8.72 -11.54
CA PRO A 181 14.02 9.02 -12.66
C PRO A 181 15.50 8.81 -12.36
N LEU A 182 15.96 9.06 -11.12
CA LEU A 182 17.34 8.84 -10.71
C LEU A 182 17.71 7.35 -10.62
N LEU A 183 16.75 6.49 -10.28
CA LEU A 183 16.96 5.04 -10.19
C LEU A 183 16.86 4.35 -11.55
N THR A 184 16.16 4.97 -12.51
CA THR A 184 15.93 4.42 -13.86
C THR A 184 16.79 5.07 -14.94
N SER A 185 17.59 6.10 -14.61
CA SER A 185 18.61 6.72 -15.48
C SER A 185 19.93 5.95 -15.46
#